data_AF-A0A849A952-F1
#
_entry.id   AF-A0A849A952-F1
#
_cell.length_a   1.000
_cell.length_b   1.000
_cell.length_c   1.000
_cell.angle_alpha   90.00
_cell.angle_beta   90.00
_cell.angle_gamma   90.00
#
_symmetry.space_group_name_H-M   'P 1'
#
loop_
_entity.id
_entity.type
_entity.pdbx_description
1 polymer ?
#
loop_
_entity_poly.entity_id
_entity_poly.type
_entity_poly.pdbx_seq_one_letter_code
_entity_poly.pdbx_strand_id
1 'polypeptide(L)' 'MIDADQDQSTGPAIDGAPLRRIAAAAQAREAAQREVSAAVTAARDAGLPWAAIGAALGISRQAAVKRYGC' A
#
# COMPACT_ATOMS: atom_id res chain seq x y z
N MET A 1 -42.65 -19.08 31.35
CA MET A 1 -41.55 -20.07 31.39
C MET A 1 -40.49 -19.55 30.44
N ILE A 2 -39.40 -19.06 31.01
CA ILE A 2 -38.20 -18.59 30.31
C ILE A 2 -37.62 -19.80 29.55
N ASP A 3 -37.15 -19.60 28.32
CA ASP A 3 -35.92 -20.27 27.89
C ASP A 3 -35.13 -19.29 27.02
N ALA A 4 -34.13 -18.73 27.67
CA ALA A 4 -33.15 -17.83 27.13
C ALA A 4 -31.99 -18.69 26.64
N ASP A 5 -31.89 -18.87 25.33
CA ASP A 5 -30.67 -19.36 24.69
C ASP A 5 -30.27 -18.34 23.64
N GLN A 6 -29.66 -17.25 24.11
CA GLN A 6 -28.75 -16.49 23.27
C GLN A 6 -27.38 -16.75 23.89
N ASP A 7 -26.69 -17.73 23.32
CA ASP A 7 -25.26 -17.93 23.51
C ASP A 7 -24.53 -16.69 22.96
N GLN A 8 -24.44 -15.67 23.81
CA GLN A 8 -23.54 -14.55 23.64
C GLN A 8 -22.18 -14.96 24.22
N SER A 9 -21.53 -15.92 23.56
CA SER A 9 -20.08 -16.12 23.68
C SER A 9 -19.36 -14.88 23.17
N THR A 10 -19.23 -13.89 24.06
CA THR A 10 -18.30 -12.78 23.91
C THR A 10 -16.90 -13.36 24.01
N GLY A 11 -16.37 -13.84 22.87
CA GLY A 11 -14.92 -14.00 22.72
C GLY A 11 -14.25 -12.67 23.08
N PRO A 12 -13.02 -12.69 23.62
CA PRO A 12 -12.36 -11.49 24.12
C PRO A 12 -12.47 -10.41 23.06
N ALA A 13 -13.08 -9.28 23.41
CA ALA A 13 -13.31 -8.17 22.49
C ALA A 13 -11.95 -7.85 21.86
N ILE A 14 -11.78 -8.22 20.59
CA ILE A 14 -10.60 -7.85 19.82
C ILE A 14 -10.65 -6.33 19.84
N ASP A 15 -9.80 -5.68 20.64
CA ASP A 15 -9.66 -4.24 20.59
C ASP A 15 -9.41 -3.90 19.12
N GLY A 16 -10.27 -3.08 18.51
CA GLY A 16 -10.13 -2.75 17.10
C GLY A 16 -8.83 -1.97 16.80
N ALA A 17 -8.05 -1.58 17.82
CA ALA A 17 -6.83 -0.80 17.67
C ALA A 17 -5.78 -1.43 16.73
N PRO A 18 -5.42 -2.74 16.83
CA PRO A 18 -4.47 -3.36 15.89
C PRO A 18 -5.03 -3.43 14.47
N LEU A 19 -6.32 -3.74 14.29
CA LEU A 19 -6.95 -3.74 12.96
C LEU A 19 -6.99 -2.34 12.34
N ARG A 20 -7.32 -1.31 13.12
CA ARG A 20 -7.23 0.10 12.68
C ARG A 20 -5.81 0.49 12.30
N ARG A 21 -4.80 0.04 13.05
CA ARG A 21 -3.39 0.28 12.73
C ARG A 21 -2.98 -0.38 11.42
N ILE A 22 -3.42 -1.61 11.16
CA ILE A 22 -3.19 -2.31 9.88
C ILE A 22 -3.85 -1.55 8.73
N ALA A 23 -5.10 -1.13 8.89
CA ALA A 23 -5.81 -0.36 7.86
C ALA A 23 -5.11 0.97 7.55
N ALA A 24 -4.67 1.70 8.59
CA ALA A 24 -3.91 2.94 8.41
C ALA A 24 -2.57 2.70 7.70
N ALA A 25 -1.84 1.64 8.06
CA ALA A 25 -0.59 1.29 7.40
C ALA A 25 -0.79 0.88 5.93
N ALA A 26 -1.88 0.18 5.61
CA ALA A 26 -2.24 -0.17 4.25
C ALA A 26 -2.53 1.09 3.41
N GLN A 27 -3.32 2.03 3.93
CA GLN A 27 -3.61 3.30 3.27
C GLN A 27 -2.34 4.13 3.06
N ALA A 28 -1.45 4.19 4.05
CA ALA A 28 -0.17 4.87 3.92
C ALA A 28 0.71 4.24 2.83
N ARG A 29 0.74 2.90 2.74
CA ARG A 29 1.47 2.19 1.69
C ARG A 29 0.92 2.52 0.30
N GLU A 30 -0.40 2.55 0.15
CA GLU A 30 -1.04 2.91 -1.13
C GLU A 30 -0.77 4.36 -1.52
N ALA A 31 -0.82 5.28 -0.56
CA ALA A 31 -0.49 6.68 -0.80
C ALA A 31 0.96 6.84 -1.27
N ALA A 32 1.90 6.19 -0.58
CA ALA A 32 3.31 6.18 -0.98
C ALA A 32 3.52 5.57 -2.37
N GLN A 33 2.80 4.49 -2.70
CA GLN A 33 2.91 3.87 -4.01
C GLN A 33 2.39 4.79 -5.14
N ARG A 34 1.29 5.53 -4.89
CA ARG A 34 0.77 6.53 -5.82
C ARG A 34 1.77 7.67 -6.03
N GLU A 35 2.39 8.15 -4.95
CA GLU A 35 3.41 9.20 -5.01
C GLU A 35 4.63 8.75 -5.83
N VAL A 36 5.12 7.53 -5.62
CA VAL A 36 6.22 6.97 -6.42
C VAL A 36 5.86 6.92 -7.90
N SER A 37 4.65 6.46 -8.25
CA SER A 37 4.21 6.44 -9.64
C SER A 37 4.14 7.86 -10.25
N ALA A 38 3.61 8.84 -9.52
CA ALA A 38 3.55 10.23 -9.97
C ALA A 38 4.95 10.82 -10.18
N ALA A 39 5.88 10.57 -9.27
CA ALA A 39 7.27 11.00 -9.39
C ALA A 39 7.98 10.35 -10.58
N VAL A 40 7.70 9.08 -10.87
CA VAL A 40 8.23 8.41 -12.08
C VAL A 40 7.70 9.06 -13.35
N THR A 41 6.39 9.35 -13.41
CA THR A 41 5.80 10.07 -14.56
C THR A 41 6.45 11.44 -14.74
N ALA A 42 6.54 12.25 -13.68
CA ALA A 42 7.19 13.56 -13.73
C ALA A 42 8.66 13.47 -14.18
N ALA A 43 9.40 12.47 -13.72
CA ALA A 43 10.78 12.24 -14.15
C ALA A 43 10.86 11.88 -15.64
N ARG A 44 9.93 11.07 -16.14
CA ARG A 44 9.84 10.73 -17.57
C ARG A 44 9.48 11.94 -18.43
N ASP A 45 8.55 12.78 -17.97
CA ASP A 45 8.15 14.02 -18.64
C ASP A 45 9.29 15.04 -18.67
N ALA A 46 10.14 15.06 -17.63
CA ALA A 46 11.37 15.83 -17.59
C ALA A 46 12.49 15.25 -18.49
N GLY A 47 12.23 14.15 -19.21
CA GLY A 47 13.19 13.54 -20.13
C GLY A 47 14.23 12.63 -19.47
N LEU A 48 14.13 12.35 -18.17
CA LEU A 48 15.11 11.50 -17.49
C LEU A 48 15.07 10.06 -18.02
N PRO A 49 16.22 9.44 -18.30
CA PRO A 49 16.26 8.10 -18.83
C PRO A 49 15.83 7.07 -17.78
N TRP A 50 15.20 5.99 -18.22
CA TRP A 50 14.77 4.87 -17.36
C TRP A 50 15.89 4.28 -16.49
N ALA A 51 17.14 4.38 -16.92
CA ALA A 51 18.29 3.95 -16.10
C ALA A 51 18.47 4.81 -14.85
N ALA A 52 18.34 6.14 -14.97
CA ALA A 52 18.44 7.06 -13.84
C ALA A 52 17.26 6.87 -12.86
N ILE A 53 16.05 6.71 -13.40
CA ILE A 53 14.84 6.44 -12.60
C ILE A 53 14.98 5.10 -11.86
N GLY A 54 15.44 4.05 -12.53
CA GLY A 54 15.70 2.76 -11.90
C GLY A 54 16.71 2.86 -10.76
N ALA A 55 17.82 3.57 -10.97
CA ALA A 55 18.82 3.80 -9.94
C ALA A 55 18.24 4.52 -8.71
N ALA A 56 17.43 5.57 -8.92
CA ALA A 56 16.75 6.28 -7.82
C ALA A 56 15.76 5.38 -7.05
N LEU A 57 15.10 4.45 -7.73
CA LEU A 57 14.20 3.47 -7.14
C LEU A 57 14.92 2.25 -6.52
N GLY A 58 16.24 2.13 -6.67
CA GLY A 58 17.00 0.95 -6.22
C GLY A 58 16.70 -0.32 -7.03
N ILE A 59 16.25 -0.20 -8.28
CA ILE A 59 15.91 -1.33 -9.17
C ILE A 59 16.60 -1.21 -10.52
N SER A 60 16.65 -2.31 -11.28
CA SER A 60 17.20 -2.26 -12.63
C SER A 60 16.33 -1.43 -13.57
N ARG A 61 16.95 -0.86 -14.63
CA ARG A 61 16.23 -0.18 -15.72
C ARG A 61 15.07 -1.03 -16.26
N GLN A 62 15.32 -2.31 -16.54
CA GLN A 62 14.30 -3.21 -17.08
C GLN A 62 13.13 -3.39 -16.10
N ALA A 63 13.42 -3.47 -14.80
CA ALA A 63 12.39 -3.55 -13.77
C ALA A 63 11.58 -2.25 -13.64
N ALA A 64 12.21 -1.08 -13.86
CA ALA A 64 11.52 0.21 -13.90
C ALA A 64 10.59 0.31 -15.12
N VAL A 65 11.08 0.00 -16.32
CA VAL A 65 10.26 -0.02 -17.55
C VAL A 65 9.09 -0.99 -17.41
N LYS A 66 9.32 -2.20 -16.90
CA LYS A 66 8.25 -3.20 -16.69
C LYS A 66 7.16 -2.71 -15.74
N ARG A 67 7.51 -1.93 -14.71
CA ARG A 67 6.55 -1.47 -13.68
C ARG A 67 5.83 -0.18 -14.07
N TYR A 68 6.49 0.72 -14.81
CA TYR A 68 6.02 2.09 -15.00
C TYR A 68 6.00 2.56 -16.45
N GLY A 69 6.55 1.78 -17.39
CA GLY A 69 6.71 2.17 -18.78
C GLY A 69 5.58 1.73 -19.70
N CYS A 70 4.33 1.73 -19.21
CA CYS A 70 3.15 1.41 -20.01
C CYS A 70 2.99 2.33 -21.23
#